data_AF-A0A349EQ85-F1
#
_entry.id   AF-A0A349EQ85-F1
#
_cell.length_a   1.000
_cell.length_b   1.000
_cell.length_c   1.000
_cell.angle_alpha   90.00
_cell.angle_beta   90.00
_cell.angle_gamma   90.00
#
_symmetry.space_group_name_H-M   'P 1'
#
loop_
_entity.id
_entity.type
_entity.pdbx_description
1 polymer ?
#
loop_
_entity_poly.entity_id
_entity_poly.type
_entity_poly.pdbx_seq_one_letter_code
_entity_poly.pdbx_strand_id
1 'polypeptide(L)'
;MGRGTVNRLPALLVLAMFLSSVQAMANDDRTPPAVCKYKVSRWNVPLKRSEGHQTVSHSYSRLAPDEIDSETGCTVCSEDQELIEVPPLEPFRLCWKIAPKVRAGLERLVRDGAPIFSVKGYVVIRSRGPLDADGNRTVFSNHSYGTALDINAQLNGLYDNCLEFGPWCRLVMGGPWEPSAPGALVPEGEIVRTFTSIGLKWGGEIEGRQKDFMHFSPTGY
;
A
#
# COMPACT_ATOMS: atom_id res chain seq x y z
N MET A 1 76.38 -30.58 -18.55
CA MET A 1 76.21 -29.57 -17.48
C MET A 1 75.53 -28.35 -18.08
N GLY A 2 74.40 -27.93 -17.49
CA GLY A 2 73.76 -26.64 -17.77
C GLY A 2 72.65 -26.66 -18.82
N ARG A 3 71.42 -26.40 -18.35
CA ARG A 3 70.22 -25.82 -19.00
C ARG A 3 69.02 -26.42 -18.24
N GLY A 4 68.33 -25.71 -17.36
CA GLY A 4 67.92 -24.32 -17.41
C GLY A 4 66.39 -24.32 -17.41
N THR A 5 65.79 -24.46 -16.24
CA THR A 5 64.35 -24.38 -15.99
C THR A 5 63.87 -22.95 -16.22
N VAL A 6 62.86 -22.76 -17.06
CA VAL A 6 62.13 -21.50 -17.17
C VAL A 6 60.66 -21.77 -16.90
N ASN A 7 60.24 -21.45 -15.68
CA ASN A 7 58.85 -21.27 -15.29
C ASN A 7 58.26 -20.09 -16.09
N ARG A 8 57.10 -20.30 -16.71
CA ARG A 8 56.20 -19.21 -17.12
C ARG A 8 54.84 -19.46 -16.51
N LEU A 9 54.52 -18.71 -15.45
CA LEU A 9 53.14 -18.52 -15.01
C LEU A 9 52.37 -17.73 -16.07
N PRO A 10 51.13 -18.10 -16.43
CA PRO A 10 50.25 -17.19 -17.14
C PRO A 10 49.76 -16.10 -16.18
N ALA A 11 49.96 -14.85 -16.56
CA ALA A 11 49.41 -13.68 -15.90
C ALA A 11 47.88 -13.71 -15.98
N LEU A 12 47.21 -13.87 -14.84
CA LEU A 12 45.77 -13.70 -14.72
C LEU A 12 45.46 -12.21 -14.83
N LEU A 13 44.91 -11.78 -15.96
CA LEU A 13 44.38 -10.44 -16.17
C LEU A 13 43.00 -10.36 -15.48
N VAL A 14 42.95 -9.91 -14.24
CA VAL A 14 41.70 -9.63 -13.52
C VAL A 14 41.17 -8.29 -14.03
N LEU A 15 40.24 -8.33 -14.98
CA LEU A 15 39.50 -7.16 -15.43
C LEU A 15 38.43 -6.83 -14.38
N ALA A 16 38.76 -5.92 -13.46
CA ALA A 16 37.80 -5.38 -12.50
C ALA A 16 36.79 -4.50 -13.25
N MET A 17 35.62 -5.06 -13.57
CA MET A 17 34.47 -4.26 -14.00
C MET A 17 33.96 -3.46 -12.79
N PHE A 18 34.26 -2.16 -12.79
CA PHE A 18 33.61 -1.21 -11.90
C PHE A 18 32.13 -1.13 -12.27
N LEU A 19 31.29 -1.88 -11.56
CA LEU A 19 29.86 -1.66 -11.51
C LEU A 19 29.64 -0.32 -10.78
N SER A 20 29.49 0.76 -11.56
CA SER A 20 29.02 2.03 -11.05
C SER A 20 27.56 1.87 -10.62
N SER A 21 27.35 1.62 -9.34
CA SER A 21 26.05 1.67 -8.70
C SER A 21 25.50 3.09 -8.82
N VAL A 22 24.67 3.35 -9.84
CA VAL A 22 23.84 4.56 -9.85
C VAL A 22 22.78 4.34 -8.78
N GLN A 23 23.09 4.76 -7.55
CA GLN A 23 22.11 4.90 -6.50
C GLN A 23 21.12 5.97 -6.96
N ALA A 24 19.93 5.55 -7.36
CA ALA A 24 18.80 6.45 -7.52
C ALA A 24 18.51 7.06 -6.15
N MET A 25 19.07 8.25 -5.90
CA MET A 25 18.63 9.12 -4.82
C MET A 25 17.16 9.43 -5.08
N ALA A 26 16.27 8.83 -4.30
CA ALA A 26 14.87 9.19 -4.33
C ALA A 26 14.77 10.66 -3.93
N ASN A 27 14.40 11.52 -4.89
CA ASN A 27 14.16 12.94 -4.66
C ASN A 27 13.04 13.09 -3.63
N ASP A 28 13.39 13.29 -2.36
CA ASP A 28 12.51 13.84 -1.32
C ASP A 28 12.50 15.38 -1.40
N ASP A 29 12.61 15.94 -2.61
CA ASP A 29 12.80 17.37 -2.88
C ASP A 29 11.47 18.09 -3.14
N ARG A 30 10.37 17.50 -2.65
CA ARG A 30 9.05 18.09 -2.78
C ARG A 30 8.92 19.22 -1.76
N THR A 31 8.73 20.44 -2.24
CA THR A 31 8.35 21.58 -1.39
C THR A 31 7.05 21.26 -0.64
N PRO A 32 7.05 21.23 0.70
CA PRO A 32 5.83 20.99 1.47
C PRO A 32 4.77 22.04 1.14
N PRO A 33 3.49 21.67 1.04
CA PRO A 33 2.43 22.64 0.82
C PRO A 33 2.31 23.57 2.04
N ALA A 34 1.74 24.76 1.85
CA ALA A 34 1.57 25.71 2.96
C ALA A 34 0.48 25.27 3.96
N VAL A 35 -0.51 24.52 3.48
CA VAL A 35 -1.70 24.11 4.22
C VAL A 35 -1.89 22.60 4.11
N CYS A 36 -2.41 22.00 5.16
CA CYS A 36 -2.94 20.65 5.18
C CYS A 36 -4.46 20.72 5.28
N LYS A 37 -5.16 20.08 4.34
CA LYS A 37 -6.63 19.96 4.36
C LYS A 37 -7.06 18.51 4.19
N TYR A 38 -8.11 18.13 4.91
CA TYR A 38 -8.75 16.84 4.69
C TYR A 38 -10.15 16.80 5.29
N LYS A 39 -10.94 15.82 4.85
CA LYS A 39 -12.24 15.49 5.44
C LYS A 39 -12.13 14.14 6.12
N VAL A 40 -12.21 14.13 7.44
CA VAL A 40 -12.10 12.93 8.28
C VAL A 40 -13.46 12.43 8.70
N SER A 41 -13.61 11.11 8.73
CA SER A 41 -14.68 10.41 9.46
C SER A 41 -14.10 9.45 10.49
N ARG A 42 -14.95 8.86 11.33
CA ARG A 42 -14.57 7.85 12.32
C ARG A 42 -15.45 6.63 12.19
N TRP A 43 -14.88 5.45 12.23
CA TRP A 43 -15.65 4.20 12.27
C TRP A 43 -16.22 3.99 13.66
N ASN A 44 -17.54 3.95 13.76
CA ASN A 44 -18.24 3.60 14.99
C ASN A 44 -18.52 2.08 15.01
N VAL A 45 -17.96 1.39 16.01
CA VAL A 45 -18.05 -0.09 16.08
C VAL A 45 -19.48 -0.57 16.40
N PRO A 46 -20.17 -0.04 17.43
CA PRO A 46 -21.56 -0.41 17.69
C PRO A 46 -22.51 -0.18 16.51
N LEU A 47 -22.38 0.97 15.83
CA LEU A 47 -23.25 1.35 14.71
C LEU A 47 -22.86 0.75 13.37
N LYS A 48 -21.65 0.19 13.26
CA LYS A 48 -21.08 -0.40 12.04
C LYS A 48 -21.10 0.55 10.83
N ARG A 49 -20.77 1.83 11.06
CA ARG A 49 -20.70 2.83 9.99
C ARG A 49 -19.75 3.97 10.33
N SER A 50 -19.43 4.77 9.32
CA SER A 50 -18.66 6.00 9.51
C SER A 50 -19.54 7.13 10.04
N GLU A 51 -19.06 7.82 11.06
CA GLU A 51 -19.72 8.94 11.75
C GLU A 51 -18.78 10.15 11.85
N GLY A 52 -19.34 11.29 12.30
CA GLY A 52 -18.54 12.45 12.73
C GLY A 52 -17.68 13.07 11.63
N HIS A 53 -18.28 13.34 10.47
CA HIS A 53 -17.58 13.96 9.35
C HIS A 53 -17.14 15.39 9.69
N GLN A 54 -15.84 15.63 9.64
CA GLN A 54 -15.24 16.92 9.93
C GLN A 54 -14.26 17.32 8.84
N THR A 55 -14.29 18.58 8.43
CA THR A 55 -13.23 19.18 7.61
C THR A 55 -12.17 19.78 8.53
N VAL A 56 -10.91 19.41 8.29
CA VAL A 56 -9.74 19.94 8.99
C VAL A 56 -8.94 20.78 8.00
N SER A 57 -8.42 21.91 8.47
CA SER A 57 -7.54 22.80 7.71
C SER A 57 -6.62 23.54 8.66
N HIS A 58 -5.30 23.34 8.54
CA HIS A 58 -4.29 24.06 9.32
C HIS A 58 -2.97 24.19 8.55
N SER A 59 -2.01 24.90 9.13
CA SER A 59 -0.65 25.02 8.58
C SER A 59 0.01 23.65 8.48
N TYR A 60 0.60 23.33 7.33
CA TYR A 60 1.31 22.05 7.14
C TYR A 60 2.50 21.91 8.10
N SER A 61 3.18 23.01 8.42
CA SER A 61 4.25 23.03 9.43
C SER A 61 3.79 22.69 10.87
N ARG A 62 2.49 22.54 11.10
CA ARG A 62 1.88 22.20 12.39
C ARG A 62 1.17 20.86 12.38
N LEU A 63 1.58 19.94 11.50
CA LEU A 63 1.09 18.56 11.50
C LEU A 63 1.27 17.92 12.86
N ALA A 64 0.20 17.31 13.36
CA ALA A 64 0.27 16.46 14.53
C ALA A 64 1.00 15.15 14.21
N PRO A 65 1.63 14.48 15.19
CA PRO A 65 2.31 13.23 14.96
C PRO A 65 1.42 12.13 14.35
N ASP A 66 0.12 12.09 14.68
CA ASP A 66 -0.81 11.10 14.12
C ASP A 66 -1.25 11.43 12.68
N GLU A 67 -0.97 12.63 12.19
CA GLU A 67 -1.24 13.04 10.80
C GLU A 67 -0.15 12.64 9.82
N ILE A 68 0.95 12.06 10.34
CA ILE A 68 2.11 11.59 9.57
C ILE A 68 2.23 10.08 9.79
N ASP A 69 2.24 9.33 8.71
CA ASP A 69 2.52 7.90 8.74
C ASP A 69 3.98 7.65 9.14
N SER A 70 4.19 6.90 10.22
CA SER A 70 5.54 6.64 10.73
C SER A 70 6.39 5.77 9.79
N GLU A 71 5.74 4.96 8.95
CA GLU A 71 6.42 4.03 8.05
C GLU A 71 6.91 4.70 6.76
N THR A 72 6.11 5.62 6.21
CA THR A 72 6.39 6.22 4.89
C THR A 72 6.67 7.73 4.93
N GLY A 73 6.29 8.40 6.02
CA GLY A 73 6.26 9.87 6.11
C GLY A 73 5.19 10.51 5.23
N CYS A 74 4.27 9.73 4.65
CA CYS A 74 3.08 10.27 3.98
C CYS A 74 2.12 10.87 5.00
N THR A 75 1.36 11.89 4.61
CA THR A 75 0.45 12.58 5.52
C THR A 75 -1.01 12.35 5.15
N VAL A 76 -1.91 12.70 6.07
CA VAL A 76 -3.35 12.75 5.80
C VAL A 76 -3.78 13.95 4.95
N CYS A 77 -2.85 14.81 4.52
CA CYS A 77 -3.18 16.03 3.80
C CYS A 77 -3.56 15.70 2.36
N SER A 78 -4.68 16.26 1.88
CA SER A 78 -5.14 16.12 0.50
C SER A 78 -4.13 16.67 -0.51
N GLU A 79 -3.35 17.67 -0.10
CA GLU A 79 -2.30 18.30 -0.89
C GLU A 79 -1.16 17.32 -1.20
N ASP A 80 -0.90 16.33 -0.34
CA ASP A 80 0.14 15.33 -0.57
C ASP A 80 -0.31 14.19 -1.49
N GLN A 81 -1.58 14.18 -1.90
CA GLN A 81 -2.17 13.10 -2.65
C GLN A 81 -2.19 13.39 -4.16
N GLU A 82 -1.50 12.56 -4.91
CA GLU A 82 -1.51 12.58 -6.37
C GLU A 82 -2.73 11.84 -6.91
N LEU A 83 -3.33 12.40 -7.98
CA LEU A 83 -4.38 11.74 -8.73
C LEU A 83 -3.77 10.68 -9.65
N ILE A 84 -4.20 9.43 -9.51
CA ILE A 84 -3.84 8.31 -10.38
C ILE A 84 -4.97 8.08 -11.37
N GLU A 85 -4.60 8.05 -12.65
CA GLU A 85 -5.51 7.86 -13.78
C GLU A 85 -4.93 6.74 -14.64
N VAL A 86 -5.57 5.57 -14.61
CA VAL A 86 -5.19 4.38 -15.40
C VAL A 86 -6.48 3.78 -15.97
N PRO A 87 -6.95 4.24 -17.14
CA PRO A 87 -8.16 3.70 -17.76
C PRO A 87 -8.05 2.18 -17.97
N PRO A 88 -9.11 1.39 -17.75
CA PRO A 88 -10.50 1.81 -17.52
C PRO A 88 -10.87 2.07 -16.05
N LEU A 89 -9.90 2.09 -15.14
CA LEU A 89 -10.17 2.27 -13.72
C LEU A 89 -10.64 3.70 -13.43
N GLU A 90 -11.58 3.82 -12.49
CA GLU A 90 -11.96 5.12 -11.94
C GLU A 90 -10.76 5.80 -11.29
N PRO A 91 -10.56 7.12 -11.48
CA PRO A 91 -9.47 7.85 -10.84
C PRO A 91 -9.53 7.78 -9.32
N PHE A 92 -8.38 7.62 -8.69
CA PHE A 92 -8.24 7.62 -7.24
C PHE A 92 -6.96 8.35 -6.84
N ARG A 93 -6.75 8.57 -5.55
CA ARG A 93 -5.58 9.30 -5.04
C ARG A 93 -4.69 8.44 -4.17
N LEU A 94 -3.40 8.72 -4.18
CA LEU A 94 -2.40 8.14 -3.26
C LEU A 94 -1.35 9.17 -2.89
N CYS A 95 -0.62 8.92 -1.82
CA CYS A 95 0.54 9.69 -1.46
C CYS A 95 1.57 9.69 -2.59
N TRP A 96 2.08 10.88 -2.92
CA TRP A 96 3.08 11.10 -3.95
C TRP A 96 4.32 10.20 -3.84
N LYS A 97 4.70 9.77 -2.63
CA LYS A 97 5.85 8.88 -2.42
C LYS A 97 5.64 7.48 -2.99
N ILE A 98 4.40 6.99 -2.98
CA ILE A 98 4.06 5.64 -3.47
C ILE A 98 3.36 5.64 -4.83
N ALA A 99 2.73 6.75 -5.19
CA ALA A 99 1.90 6.88 -6.39
C ALA A 99 2.63 6.48 -7.69
N PRO A 100 3.91 6.86 -7.93
CA PRO A 100 4.61 6.46 -9.16
C PRO A 100 4.73 4.94 -9.33
N LYS A 101 5.10 4.22 -8.27
CA LYS A 101 5.28 2.76 -8.30
C LYS A 101 3.94 2.04 -8.49
N VAL A 102 2.91 2.50 -7.78
CA VAL A 102 1.56 1.94 -7.90
C VAL A 102 0.99 2.19 -9.30
N ARG A 103 1.12 3.41 -9.84
CA ARG A 103 0.67 3.74 -11.19
C ARG A 103 1.33 2.83 -12.23
N ALA A 104 2.66 2.70 -12.20
CA ALA A 104 3.39 1.85 -13.14
C ALA A 104 2.96 0.37 -13.04
N GLY A 105 2.73 -0.13 -11.81
CA GLY A 105 2.20 -1.48 -11.58
C GLY A 105 0.81 -1.68 -12.17
N LEU A 106 -0.10 -0.74 -11.95
CA LEU A 106 -1.47 -0.78 -12.49
C LEU A 106 -1.49 -0.67 -14.01
N GLU A 107 -0.73 0.26 -14.60
CA GLU A 107 -0.63 0.40 -16.06
C GLU A 107 -0.15 -0.88 -16.72
N ARG A 108 0.84 -1.55 -16.10
CA ARG A 108 1.29 -2.87 -16.55
C ARG A 108 0.17 -3.90 -16.45
N LEU A 109 -0.46 -4.04 -15.29
CA LEU A 109 -1.51 -5.05 -15.06
C LEU A 109 -2.70 -4.86 -16.00
N VAL A 110 -3.15 -3.63 -16.19
CA VAL A 110 -4.26 -3.31 -17.10
C VAL A 110 -3.90 -3.62 -18.55
N ARG A 111 -2.70 -3.22 -19.00
CA ARG A 111 -2.22 -3.54 -20.35
C ARG A 111 -2.11 -5.05 -20.58
N ASP A 112 -1.68 -5.79 -19.57
CA ASP A 112 -1.52 -7.25 -19.64
C ASP A 112 -2.88 -7.99 -19.46
N GLY A 113 -3.99 -7.26 -19.29
CA GLY A 113 -5.34 -7.82 -19.22
C GLY A 113 -5.72 -8.40 -17.86
N ALA A 114 -5.02 -8.03 -16.79
CA ALA A 114 -5.35 -8.48 -15.44
C ALA A 114 -6.77 -8.03 -15.04
N PRO A 115 -7.56 -8.88 -14.37
CA PRO A 115 -8.96 -8.59 -14.02
C PRO A 115 -9.07 -7.60 -12.84
N ILE A 116 -8.73 -6.33 -13.08
CA ILE A 116 -8.88 -5.23 -12.12
C ILE A 116 -10.10 -4.40 -12.53
N PHE A 117 -11.13 -4.44 -11.71
CA PHE A 117 -12.41 -3.77 -11.97
C PHE A 117 -12.59 -2.51 -11.13
N SER A 118 -11.96 -2.44 -9.96
CA SER A 118 -12.03 -1.28 -9.06
C SER A 118 -10.78 -1.17 -8.21
N VAL A 119 -10.38 0.07 -7.94
CA VAL A 119 -9.29 0.40 -7.01
C VAL A 119 -9.74 1.57 -6.15
N LYS A 120 -9.49 1.48 -4.85
CA LYS A 120 -9.75 2.57 -3.91
C LYS A 120 -8.48 2.88 -3.14
N GLY A 121 -8.04 4.14 -3.20
CA GLY A 121 -6.88 4.62 -2.46
C GLY A 121 -7.26 5.50 -1.27
N TYR A 122 -6.79 6.74 -1.30
CA TYR A 122 -6.90 7.73 -0.24
C TYR A 122 -8.33 8.02 0.22
N VAL A 123 -8.60 7.77 1.50
CA VAL A 123 -9.80 8.18 2.24
C VAL A 123 -9.40 8.38 3.70
N VAL A 124 -9.66 9.57 4.24
CA VAL A 124 -9.29 9.91 5.61
C VAL A 124 -10.33 9.42 6.60
N ILE A 125 -9.99 8.36 7.33
CA ILE A 125 -10.85 7.72 8.32
C ILE A 125 -10.06 7.22 9.52
N ARG A 126 -10.57 7.47 10.72
CA ARG A 126 -10.14 6.76 11.92
C ARG A 126 -10.89 5.45 12.03
N SER A 127 -10.24 4.34 11.71
CA SER A 127 -10.83 2.98 11.77
C SER A 127 -10.02 1.99 12.58
N ARG A 128 -8.87 2.40 13.14
CA ARG A 128 -7.96 1.58 13.93
C ARG A 128 -7.86 2.07 15.38
N GLY A 129 -7.12 1.34 16.20
CA GLY A 129 -6.80 1.73 17.58
C GLY A 129 -7.94 1.57 18.58
N PRO A 130 -7.79 2.09 19.81
CA PRO A 130 -8.81 1.95 20.86
C PRO A 130 -10.10 2.69 20.51
N LEU A 131 -11.19 2.31 21.17
CA LEU A 131 -12.46 3.00 21.09
C LEU A 131 -12.49 4.17 22.08
N ASP A 132 -13.09 5.29 21.67
CA ASP A 132 -13.49 6.35 22.59
C ASP A 132 -14.78 5.98 23.35
N ALA A 133 -15.24 6.87 24.23
CA ALA A 133 -16.43 6.66 25.06
C ALA A 133 -17.71 6.45 24.24
N ASP A 134 -17.74 6.92 22.99
CA ASP A 134 -18.88 6.82 22.08
C ASP A 134 -18.77 5.61 21.13
N GLY A 135 -17.71 4.80 21.29
CA GLY A 135 -17.47 3.60 20.48
C GLY A 135 -16.81 3.88 19.12
N ASN A 136 -16.21 5.06 18.92
CA ASN A 136 -15.50 5.38 17.68
C ASN A 136 -14.04 4.96 17.76
N ARG A 137 -13.51 4.46 16.65
CA ARG A 137 -12.07 4.25 16.46
C ARG A 137 -11.33 5.60 16.42
N THR A 138 -10.13 5.60 16.95
CA THR A 138 -9.36 6.83 17.25
C THR A 138 -8.10 6.99 16.40
N VAL A 139 -7.62 5.93 15.76
CA VAL A 139 -6.38 5.92 14.96
C VAL A 139 -6.70 5.86 13.48
N PHE A 140 -6.00 6.67 12.68
CA PHE A 140 -6.11 6.70 11.23
C PHE A 140 -5.74 5.37 10.59
N SER A 141 -6.41 5.02 9.50
CA SER A 141 -6.07 3.89 8.62
C SER A 141 -4.92 4.22 7.67
N ASN A 142 -4.31 3.21 7.05
CA ASN A 142 -3.33 3.45 5.98
C ASN A 142 -3.95 4.16 4.75
N HIS A 143 -5.25 3.97 4.49
CA HIS A 143 -5.96 4.76 3.48
C HIS A 143 -5.96 6.25 3.80
N SER A 144 -5.88 6.63 5.07
CA SER A 144 -5.87 8.05 5.45
C SER A 144 -4.61 8.75 5.01
N TYR A 145 -3.48 8.04 4.95
CA TYR A 145 -2.21 8.58 4.49
C TYR A 145 -2.01 8.41 2.98
N GLY A 146 -2.98 7.82 2.28
CA GLY A 146 -2.86 7.47 0.86
C GLY A 146 -1.78 6.43 0.61
N THR A 147 -1.50 5.56 1.58
CA THR A 147 -0.48 4.50 1.50
C THR A 147 -1.09 3.13 1.26
N ALA A 148 -2.41 3.05 1.15
CA ALA A 148 -3.14 1.80 0.95
C ALA A 148 -4.02 1.79 -0.30
N LEU A 149 -4.31 0.58 -0.76
CA LEU A 149 -5.16 0.27 -1.90
C LEU A 149 -6.10 -0.88 -1.55
N ASP A 150 -7.38 -0.70 -1.83
CA ASP A 150 -8.34 -1.81 -1.88
C ASP A 150 -8.65 -2.12 -3.35
N ILE A 151 -8.45 -3.37 -3.77
CA ILE A 151 -8.68 -3.80 -5.15
C ILE A 151 -9.83 -4.80 -5.19
N ASN A 152 -10.79 -4.55 -6.09
CA ASN A 152 -11.94 -5.42 -6.31
C ASN A 152 -12.65 -5.80 -5.00
N ALA A 153 -12.97 -4.80 -4.16
CA ALA A 153 -13.54 -5.03 -2.82
C ALA A 153 -14.80 -5.93 -2.82
N GLN A 154 -15.59 -5.92 -3.89
CA GLN A 154 -16.77 -6.78 -4.05
C GLN A 154 -16.45 -8.25 -4.36
N LEU A 155 -15.19 -8.58 -4.58
CA LEU A 155 -14.67 -9.94 -4.82
C LEU A 155 -13.62 -10.36 -3.77
N ASN A 156 -13.16 -9.42 -2.94
CA ASN A 156 -12.05 -9.61 -2.01
C ASN A 156 -12.40 -8.99 -0.65
N GLY A 157 -13.26 -9.66 0.12
CA GLY A 157 -13.78 -9.09 1.35
C GLY A 157 -12.79 -9.04 2.52
N LEU A 158 -13.22 -8.30 3.55
CA LEU A 158 -12.64 -8.27 4.88
C LEU A 158 -13.37 -9.28 5.76
N TYR A 159 -12.60 -10.15 6.41
CA TYR A 159 -13.09 -11.20 7.29
C TYR A 159 -12.59 -11.02 8.72
N ASP A 160 -13.41 -11.38 9.70
CA ASP A 160 -13.02 -11.54 11.10
C ASP A 160 -13.24 -12.96 11.60
N ASN A 161 -12.75 -13.23 12.83
CA ASN A 161 -12.73 -14.57 13.44
C ASN A 161 -12.02 -15.62 12.58
N CYS A 162 -10.97 -15.19 11.90
CA CYS A 162 -10.32 -15.92 10.83
C CYS A 162 -8.82 -16.07 11.14
N LEU A 163 -8.45 -17.04 12.00
CA LEU A 163 -7.04 -17.38 12.23
C LEU A 163 -6.44 -18.01 10.97
N GLU A 164 -7.15 -19.00 10.47
CA GLU A 164 -6.96 -19.60 9.15
C GLU A 164 -8.21 -19.34 8.33
N PHE A 165 -8.04 -19.10 7.02
CA PHE A 165 -9.18 -18.85 6.15
C PHE A 165 -9.99 -20.14 5.92
N GLY A 166 -11.30 -20.04 6.14
CA GLY A 166 -12.21 -21.17 6.00
C GLY A 166 -13.67 -20.77 6.26
N PRO A 167 -14.61 -21.74 6.20
CA PRO A 167 -16.05 -21.46 6.29
C PRO A 167 -16.52 -20.81 7.60
N TRP A 168 -15.71 -20.86 8.66
CA TRP A 168 -15.97 -20.20 9.95
C TRP A 168 -15.62 -18.71 9.96
N CYS A 169 -14.86 -18.23 8.98
CA CYS A 169 -14.53 -16.82 8.85
C CYS A 169 -15.78 -16.04 8.49
N ARG A 170 -16.01 -14.91 9.17
CA ARG A 170 -17.19 -14.09 8.94
C ARG A 170 -16.83 -12.89 8.06
N LEU A 171 -17.53 -12.74 6.95
CA LEU A 171 -17.45 -11.55 6.10
C LEU A 171 -17.99 -10.32 6.84
N VAL A 172 -17.18 -9.26 6.91
CA VAL A 172 -17.48 -7.99 7.58
C VAL A 172 -17.72 -6.87 6.58
N MET A 173 -16.97 -6.83 5.48
CA MET A 173 -17.06 -5.79 4.46
C MET A 173 -16.63 -6.34 3.09
N GLY A 174 -17.16 -5.77 2.01
CA GLY A 174 -16.87 -6.21 0.65
C GLY A 174 -17.73 -7.42 0.25
N GLY A 175 -17.25 -8.20 -0.71
CA GLY A 175 -17.90 -9.44 -1.15
C GLY A 175 -17.09 -10.68 -0.79
N PRO A 176 -17.68 -11.88 -0.97
CA PRO A 176 -17.01 -13.13 -0.64
C PRO A 176 -15.76 -13.31 -1.50
N TRP A 177 -14.67 -13.73 -0.86
CA TRP A 177 -13.44 -14.12 -1.53
C TRP A 177 -13.56 -15.55 -2.06
N GLU A 178 -13.54 -15.66 -3.39
CA GLU A 178 -13.59 -16.92 -4.12
C GLU A 178 -12.32 -17.06 -4.96
N PRO A 179 -11.30 -17.83 -4.53
CA PRO A 179 -9.96 -17.84 -5.14
C PRO A 179 -9.91 -18.19 -6.63
N SER A 180 -10.94 -18.87 -7.14
CA SER A 180 -11.07 -19.25 -8.56
C SER A 180 -11.76 -18.19 -9.42
N ALA A 181 -12.36 -17.15 -8.82
CA ALA A 181 -13.09 -16.11 -9.54
C ALA A 181 -12.11 -15.13 -10.21
N PRO A 182 -12.38 -14.69 -11.46
CA PRO A 182 -11.62 -13.61 -12.07
C PRO A 182 -11.66 -12.34 -11.20
N GLY A 183 -10.48 -11.80 -10.89
CA GLY A 183 -10.34 -10.60 -10.05
C GLY A 183 -10.21 -10.87 -8.56
N ALA A 184 -10.29 -12.13 -8.14
CA ALA A 184 -9.88 -12.55 -6.80
C ALA A 184 -8.37 -12.40 -6.63
N LEU A 185 -7.95 -11.92 -5.46
CA LEU A 185 -6.54 -11.76 -5.09
C LEU A 185 -6.08 -13.02 -4.38
N VAL A 186 -5.02 -13.65 -4.87
CA VAL A 186 -4.47 -14.89 -4.30
C VAL A 186 -2.96 -14.71 -4.08
N PRO A 187 -2.33 -15.40 -3.11
CA PRO A 187 -0.91 -15.21 -2.75
C PRO A 187 0.03 -15.14 -3.96
N GLU A 188 -0.10 -16.12 -4.86
CA GLU A 188 0.71 -16.26 -6.07
C GLU A 188 0.03 -15.62 -7.31
N GLY A 189 -0.88 -14.68 -7.09
CA GLY A 189 -1.54 -13.94 -8.15
C GLY A 189 -0.63 -12.84 -8.70
N GLU A 190 -0.76 -12.53 -9.99
CA GLU A 190 0.05 -11.48 -10.62
C GLU A 190 -0.17 -10.10 -9.96
N ILE A 191 -1.40 -9.80 -9.57
CA ILE A 191 -1.75 -8.56 -8.88
C ILE A 191 -1.04 -8.49 -7.51
N VAL A 192 -1.15 -9.55 -6.70
CA VAL A 192 -0.49 -9.63 -5.39
C VAL A 192 1.03 -9.49 -5.55
N ARG A 193 1.66 -10.27 -6.43
CA ARG A 193 3.11 -10.18 -6.70
C ARG A 193 3.54 -8.79 -7.16
N THR A 194 2.74 -8.11 -7.98
CA THR A 194 3.08 -6.76 -8.46
C THR A 194 3.17 -5.80 -7.29
N PHE A 195 2.19 -5.78 -6.40
CA PHE A 195 2.18 -4.86 -5.26
C PHE A 195 3.15 -5.25 -4.16
N THR A 196 3.37 -6.54 -3.93
CA THR A 196 4.40 -7.00 -2.99
C THR A 196 5.82 -6.70 -3.47
N SER A 197 6.08 -6.77 -4.78
CA SER A 197 7.39 -6.43 -5.36
C SER A 197 7.78 -4.95 -5.16
N ILE A 198 6.82 -4.05 -4.96
CA ILE A 198 7.07 -2.62 -4.71
C ILE A 198 7.06 -2.26 -3.22
N GLY A 199 7.00 -3.27 -2.34
CA GLY A 199 7.11 -3.12 -0.89
C GLY A 199 5.79 -3.01 -0.13
N LEU A 200 4.64 -3.23 -0.77
CA LEU A 200 3.37 -3.35 -0.05
C LEU A 200 3.20 -4.78 0.50
N LYS A 201 2.46 -4.92 1.58
CA LYS A 201 2.00 -6.20 2.12
C LYS A 201 0.54 -6.39 1.79
N TRP A 202 0.13 -7.63 1.61
CA TRP A 202 -1.24 -7.99 1.27
C TRP A 202 -2.02 -8.40 2.53
N GLY A 203 -3.21 -7.85 2.71
CA GLY A 203 -4.08 -8.09 3.86
C GLY A 203 -4.62 -9.52 3.96
N GLY A 204 -4.57 -10.29 2.88
CA GLY A 204 -4.92 -11.73 2.91
C GLY A 204 -3.93 -12.59 3.70
N GLU A 205 -2.69 -12.10 3.90
CA GLU A 205 -1.61 -12.85 4.55
C GLU A 205 -1.30 -12.40 5.98
N ILE A 206 -1.99 -11.37 6.50
CA ILE A 206 -1.73 -10.87 7.85
C ILE A 206 -1.97 -11.94 8.90
N GLU A 207 -1.11 -12.00 9.91
CA GLU A 207 -1.32 -12.88 11.05
C GLU A 207 -2.49 -12.40 11.92
N GLY A 208 -3.10 -13.34 12.65
CA GLY A 208 -4.20 -13.04 13.58
C GLY A 208 -5.58 -13.37 13.01
N ARG A 209 -6.63 -12.79 13.62
CA ARG A 209 -8.03 -13.17 13.39
C ARG A 209 -8.71 -12.42 12.24
N GLN A 210 -7.98 -11.58 11.52
CA GLN A 210 -8.51 -10.76 10.43
C GLN A 210 -7.82 -11.16 9.14
N LYS A 211 -8.57 -11.18 8.04
CA LYS A 211 -8.04 -11.34 6.67
C LYS A 211 -8.69 -10.29 5.80
N ASP A 212 -7.92 -9.41 5.19
CA ASP A 212 -8.42 -8.36 4.32
C ASP A 212 -7.95 -8.59 2.89
N PHE A 213 -8.70 -9.37 2.12
CA PHE A 213 -8.23 -9.83 0.82
C PHE A 213 -8.14 -8.70 -0.21
N MET A 214 -8.87 -7.59 -0.05
CA MET A 214 -8.79 -6.44 -0.97
C MET A 214 -7.55 -5.59 -0.73
N HIS A 215 -6.99 -5.64 0.48
CA HIS A 215 -6.16 -4.58 1.00
C HIS A 215 -4.67 -4.78 0.72
N PHE A 216 -4.00 -3.70 0.31
CA PHE A 216 -2.55 -3.59 0.27
C PHE A 216 -2.09 -2.33 0.99
N SER A 217 -1.05 -2.44 1.82
CA SER A 217 -0.43 -1.30 2.50
C SER A 217 0.98 -1.65 3.01
N PRO A 218 1.81 -0.71 3.48
CA PRO A 218 3.13 -1.02 4.03
C PRO A 218 3.09 -2.03 5.20
N THR A 219 2.03 -2.01 6.00
CA THR A 219 1.84 -2.91 7.16
C THR A 219 0.96 -4.12 6.85
N GLY A 220 0.11 -4.03 5.82
CA GLY A 220 -0.85 -5.07 5.44
C GLY A 220 -2.22 -4.97 6.14
N TYR A 221 -2.43 -4.00 7.04
CA TYR A 221 -3.66 -3.82 7.83
C TYR A 221 -3.86 -2.38 8.33
#